data_AF-A0A4Q5U4A0-F1
#
_entry.id   AF-A0A4Q5U4A0-F1
#
_cell.length_a   1.000
_cell.length_b   1.000
_cell.length_c   1.000
_cell.angle_alpha   90.00
_cell.angle_beta   90.00
_cell.angle_gamma   90.00
#
_symmetry.space_group_name_H-M   'P 1'
#
loop_
_entity.id
_entity.type
_entity.pdbx_description
1 polymer ?
#
loop_
_entity_poly.entity_id
_entity_poly.type
_entity_poly.pdbx_seq_one_letter_code
_entity_poly.pdbx_strand_id
1 'polypeptide(L)'
;MKNGHPSDEDIQLFVTDPLADAATSDHVASCKACQARVSEYRLLFFSLQELPPAKFMFDLEELVMDLVMEPAPAREPMPVPSHSYREIPSWLWWAPVGLAGIAGPAALFVRYRGLWAGIVSAAGPLVIPIGLTAAVTCTALLVADMLRQYRKKMELLENSGMPATS
;
A
#
# COMPACT_ATOMS: atom_id res chain seq x y z
N MET A 1 18.92 11.43 19.85
CA MET A 1 19.10 11.22 21.30
C MET A 1 18.86 9.77 21.71
N LYS A 2 19.91 9.04 22.12
CA LYS A 2 19.80 7.73 22.77
C LYS A 2 20.45 7.86 24.15
N ASN A 3 19.76 7.43 25.21
CA ASN A 3 20.27 7.41 26.59
C ASN A 3 20.64 8.79 27.20
N GLY A 4 19.98 9.86 26.77
CA GLY A 4 20.19 11.21 27.33
C GLY A 4 21.36 12.00 26.74
N HIS A 5 22.04 11.47 25.72
CA HIS A 5 23.08 12.17 24.95
C HIS A 5 22.71 12.26 23.45
N PRO A 6 23.26 13.26 22.72
CA PRO A 6 23.22 13.33 21.26
C PRO A 6 23.83 12.07 20.64
N SER A 7 23.39 11.70 19.43
CA SER A 7 24.06 10.61 18.73
C SER A 7 25.46 11.04 18.28
N ASP A 8 26.26 10.07 17.83
CA ASP A 8 27.61 10.36 17.36
C ASP A 8 27.59 11.18 16.06
N GLU A 9 26.61 10.91 15.20
CA GLU A 9 26.35 11.67 13.98
C GLU A 9 25.99 13.14 14.29
N ASP A 10 25.16 13.38 15.31
CA ASP A 10 24.78 14.73 15.75
C ASP A 10 26.01 15.51 16.24
N ILE A 11 26.94 14.84 16.95
CA ILE A 11 28.19 15.45 17.45
C ILE A 11 29.14 15.77 16.29
N GLN A 12 29.28 14.86 15.31
CA GLN A 12 30.12 15.09 14.12
C GLN A 12 29.58 16.26 13.27
N LEU A 13 28.25 16.33 13.10
CA LEU A 13 27.58 17.42 12.41
C LEU A 13 27.81 18.75 13.14
N PHE A 14 27.69 18.78 14.47
CA PHE A 14 27.97 19.98 15.27
C PHE A 14 29.42 20.48 15.16
N VAL A 15 30.40 19.58 15.03
CA VAL A 15 31.82 19.96 14.85
C VAL A 15 32.06 20.58 13.48
N THR A 16 31.31 20.14 12.46
CA THR A 16 31.44 20.59 11.06
C THR A 16 30.64 21.85 10.78
N ASP A 17 29.41 21.92 11.32
CA ASP A 17 28.50 23.07 11.24
C ASP A 17 27.83 23.30 12.61
N PRO A 18 28.38 24.19 13.44
CA PRO A 18 27.86 24.48 14.78
C PRO A 18 26.47 25.13 14.80
N LEU A 19 25.96 25.60 13.66
CA LEU A 19 24.67 26.29 13.54
C LEU A 19 23.53 25.38 13.07
N ALA A 20 23.83 24.13 12.70
CA ALA A 20 22.87 23.21 12.13
C ALA A 20 21.79 22.75 13.13
N ASP A 21 22.11 22.64 14.43
CA ASP A 21 21.16 22.20 15.45
C ASP A 21 21.37 22.89 16.82
N ALA A 22 20.35 23.64 17.24
CA ALA A 22 20.33 24.36 18.52
C ALA A 22 20.19 23.41 19.73
N ALA A 23 19.52 22.26 19.57
CA ALA A 23 19.34 21.33 20.70
C ALA A 23 20.66 20.64 21.07
N THR A 24 21.48 20.31 20.07
CA THR A 24 22.81 19.72 20.27
C THR A 24 23.80 20.74 20.85
N SER A 25 23.74 22.01 20.43
CA SER A 25 24.64 23.05 20.96
C SER A 25 24.38 23.35 22.45
N ASP A 26 23.12 23.45 22.86
CA ASP A 26 22.73 23.64 24.27
C ASP A 26 23.14 22.45 25.16
N HIS A 27 23.02 21.22 24.63
CA HIS A 27 23.45 20.03 25.35
C HIS A 27 24.97 19.95 25.50
N VAL A 28 25.72 20.24 24.44
CA VAL A 28 27.20 20.26 24.48
C VAL A 28 27.69 21.33 25.46
N ALA A 29 27.03 22.49 25.56
CA ALA A 29 27.39 23.53 26.51
C ALA A 29 27.28 23.07 27.98
N SER A 30 26.32 22.19 28.28
CA SER A 30 26.01 21.74 29.65
C SER A 30 26.60 20.36 30.02
N CYS A 31 27.01 19.54 29.05
CA CYS A 31 27.47 18.17 29.28
C CYS A 31 28.99 17.99 29.08
N LYS A 32 29.74 17.72 30.16
CA LYS A 32 31.19 17.47 30.10
C LYS A 32 31.59 16.28 29.23
N ALA A 33 30.77 15.22 29.19
CA ALA A 33 31.06 14.03 28.38
C ALA A 33 30.97 14.34 26.88
N CYS A 34 29.98 15.14 26.47
CA CYS A 34 29.84 15.56 25.08
C CYS A 34 30.93 16.58 24.68
N GLN A 35 31.37 17.46 25.59
CA GLN A 35 32.50 18.36 25.35
C GLN A 35 33.79 17.60 25.06
N ALA A 36 34.08 16.54 25.81
CA ALA A 36 35.24 15.69 25.57
C ALA A 36 35.21 15.07 24.15
N ARG A 37 34.06 14.50 23.74
CA ARG A 37 33.90 13.95 22.39
C ARG A 37 34.06 14.99 21.29
N VAL A 38 33.49 16.18 21.46
CA VAL A 38 33.68 17.29 20.52
C VAL A 38 35.15 17.67 20.39
N SER A 39 35.91 17.66 21.49
CA SER A 39 37.35 17.94 21.45
C SER A 39 38.16 16.88 20.71
N GLU A 40 37.78 15.59 20.86
CA GLU A 40 38.39 14.49 20.12
C GLU A 40 38.16 14.63 18.61
N TYR A 41 36.92 14.90 18.19
CA TYR A 41 36.59 15.13 16.78
C TYR A 41 37.29 16.35 16.21
N ARG A 42 37.37 17.46 16.96
CA ARG A 42 38.13 18.64 16.53
C ARG A 42 39.61 18.35 16.31
N LEU A 43 40.22 17.57 17.20
CA LEU A 43 41.61 17.15 17.03
C LEU A 43 41.78 16.28 15.78
N LEU A 44 40.84 15.36 15.54
CA LEU A 44 40.83 14.54 14.34
C LEU A 44 40.72 15.38 13.07
N PHE A 45 39.77 16.31 12.99
CA PHE A 45 39.64 17.20 11.83
C PHE A 45 40.86 18.10 11.63
N PHE A 46 41.47 18.57 12.72
CA PHE A 46 42.71 19.34 12.65
C PHE A 46 43.85 18.52 12.04
N SER A 47 44.00 17.25 12.48
CA SER A 47 45.01 16.34 11.90
C SER A 47 44.75 16.04 10.41
N LEU A 48 43.49 16.08 9.97
CA LEU A 48 43.14 15.93 8.57
C LEU A 48 43.47 17.18 7.75
N GLN A 49 43.42 18.38 8.34
CA GLN A 49 43.81 19.63 7.67
C GLN A 49 45.33 19.76 7.54
N GLU A 50 46.10 19.13 8.44
CA GLU A 50 47.56 19.09 8.37
C GLU A 50 48.09 18.13 7.29
N LEU A 51 47.23 17.27 6.73
CA LEU A 51 47.62 16.44 5.59
C LEU A 51 47.97 17.35 4.40
N PRO A 52 49.04 17.03 3.66
CA PRO A 52 49.37 17.79 2.47
C PRO A 52 48.16 17.76 1.52
N PRO A 53 47.78 18.91 0.94
CA PRO A 53 46.67 18.95 0.00
C PRO A 53 46.91 17.93 -1.10
N ALA A 54 45.86 17.22 -1.48
CA ALA A 54 45.93 16.24 -2.55
C ALA A 54 46.47 16.92 -3.81
N LYS A 55 47.69 16.56 -4.21
CA LYS A 55 48.24 16.98 -5.51
C LYS A 55 47.58 16.10 -6.56
N PHE A 56 46.53 16.63 -7.17
CA PHE A 56 45.97 16.02 -8.37
C PHE A 56 47.00 16.12 -9.49
N MET A 57 47.20 15.04 -10.24
CA MET A 57 48.15 14.99 -11.37
C MET A 57 47.61 15.71 -12.61
N PHE A 58 46.47 16.37 -12.49
CA PHE A 58 45.80 17.13 -13.53
C PHE A 58 45.41 18.50 -12.98
N ASP A 59 45.38 19.50 -13.84
CA ASP A 59 45.01 20.87 -13.48
C ASP A 59 43.49 20.94 -13.24
N LEU A 60 43.10 20.99 -11.97
CA LEU A 60 41.68 21.15 -11.62
C LEU A 60 41.16 22.53 -11.97
N GLU A 61 42.00 23.56 -11.98
CA GLU A 61 41.55 24.91 -12.30
C GLU A 61 41.18 24.98 -13.78
N GLU A 62 41.96 24.37 -14.68
CA GLU A 62 41.64 24.27 -16.10
C GLU A 62 40.33 23.48 -16.32
N LEU A 63 40.18 22.31 -15.69
CA LEU A 63 38.99 21.47 -15.83
C LEU A 63 37.71 22.12 -15.25
N VAL A 64 37.82 22.85 -14.15
CA VAL A 64 36.68 23.53 -13.51
C VAL A 64 36.31 24.81 -14.25
N MET A 65 37.30 25.55 -14.77
CA MET A 65 37.04 26.75 -15.57
C MET A 65 36.33 26.42 -16.88
N ASP A 66 36.66 25.29 -17.51
CA ASP A 66 35.91 24.80 -18.67
C ASP A 66 34.43 24.54 -18.33
N LEU A 67 34.14 23.96 -17.15
CA LEU A 67 32.76 23.71 -16.70
C LEU A 67 31.99 24.98 -16.27
N VAL A 68 32.69 26.03 -15.83
CA VAL A 68 32.08 27.28 -15.33
C VAL A 68 31.91 28.31 -16.44
N MET A 69 32.80 28.33 -17.43
CA MET A 69 32.76 29.29 -18.54
C MET A 69 31.90 28.82 -19.72
N GLU A 70 31.52 27.54 -19.80
CA GLU A 70 30.45 27.15 -20.70
C GLU A 70 29.16 27.86 -20.29
N PRO A 71 28.60 28.76 -21.12
CA PRO A 71 27.26 29.26 -20.85
C PRO A 71 26.36 28.04 -20.85
N ALA A 72 25.72 27.77 -19.72
CA ALA A 72 24.76 26.69 -19.58
C ALA A 72 23.92 26.68 -20.87
N PRO A 73 23.97 25.61 -21.69
CA PRO A 73 23.26 25.59 -22.95
C PRO A 73 21.85 26.04 -22.63
N ALA A 74 21.35 27.02 -23.40
CA ALA A 74 19.96 27.44 -23.29
C ALA A 74 19.19 26.14 -23.18
N ARG A 75 18.59 25.91 -22.01
CA ARG A 75 17.88 24.68 -21.73
C ARG A 75 16.68 24.73 -22.66
N GLU A 76 16.86 24.38 -23.93
CA GLU A 76 15.85 23.61 -24.63
C GLU A 76 15.46 22.57 -23.60
N PRO A 77 14.18 22.54 -23.19
CA PRO A 77 13.75 21.58 -22.20
C PRO A 77 14.27 20.25 -22.72
N MET A 78 15.26 19.70 -22.01
CA MET A 78 15.77 18.40 -22.35
C MET A 78 14.50 17.56 -22.50
N PRO A 79 14.35 16.76 -23.56
CA PRO A 79 13.42 15.66 -23.47
C PRO A 79 13.92 14.93 -22.24
N VAL A 80 13.21 15.17 -21.12
CA VAL A 80 13.38 14.41 -19.90
C VAL A 80 13.42 13.00 -20.43
N PRO A 81 14.40 12.17 -20.06
CA PRO A 81 14.17 10.75 -20.18
C PRO A 81 12.94 10.55 -19.30
N SER A 82 11.75 10.67 -19.90
CA SER A 82 10.57 10.01 -19.43
C SER A 82 11.11 8.63 -19.36
N HIS A 83 11.40 8.20 -18.12
CA HIS A 83 11.58 6.81 -17.85
C HIS A 83 10.47 6.20 -18.70
N SER A 84 10.87 5.49 -19.75
CA SER A 84 10.01 4.51 -20.33
C SER A 84 9.88 3.51 -19.19
N TYR A 85 9.02 3.86 -18.23
CA TYR A 85 8.00 2.98 -17.75
C TYR A 85 7.45 2.39 -19.02
N ARG A 86 8.13 1.32 -19.46
CA ARG A 86 7.55 0.23 -20.22
C ARG A 86 6.26 0.03 -19.47
N GLU A 87 5.18 0.61 -19.99
CA GLU A 87 3.92 0.72 -19.28
C GLU A 87 3.58 -0.70 -18.91
N ILE A 88 3.85 -1.06 -17.66
CA ILE A 88 3.54 -2.39 -17.18
C ILE A 88 2.03 -2.34 -17.22
N PRO A 89 1.42 -3.07 -18.16
CA PRO A 89 0.02 -2.86 -18.46
C PRO A 89 -0.73 -3.12 -17.16
N SER A 90 -1.64 -2.22 -16.79
CA SER A 90 -2.22 -2.14 -15.44
C SER A 90 -2.82 -3.46 -14.95
N TRP A 91 -3.19 -4.36 -15.87
CA TRP A 91 -3.62 -5.73 -15.56
C TRP A 91 -2.55 -6.60 -14.87
N LEU A 92 -1.25 -6.34 -15.08
CA LEU A 92 -0.17 -7.11 -14.46
C LEU A 92 -0.11 -6.88 -12.93
N TRP A 93 -0.55 -5.71 -12.45
CA TRP A 93 -0.70 -5.44 -11.01
C TRP A 93 -1.86 -6.22 -10.38
N TRP A 94 -2.89 -6.54 -11.17
CA TRP A 94 -4.02 -7.35 -10.73
C TRP A 94 -3.77 -8.85 -10.86
N ALA A 95 -2.79 -9.27 -11.66
CA ALA A 95 -2.42 -10.68 -11.83
C ALA A 95 -2.15 -11.43 -10.50
N PRO A 96 -1.37 -10.90 -9.53
CA PRO A 96 -1.19 -11.58 -8.25
C PRO A 96 -2.47 -11.62 -7.39
N VAL A 97 -3.33 -10.60 -7.49
CA VAL A 97 -4.62 -10.56 -6.78
C VAL A 97 -5.58 -11.62 -7.33
N GLY A 98 -5.66 -11.74 -8.66
CA GLY A 98 -6.45 -12.78 -9.32
C GLY A 98 -5.92 -14.18 -9.03
N LEU A 99 -4.59 -14.36 -9.06
CA LEU A 99 -3.96 -15.64 -8.75
C LEU A 99 -4.20 -16.04 -7.29
N ALA A 100 -4.05 -15.12 -6.34
CA ALA A 100 -4.34 -15.38 -4.93
C ALA A 100 -5.84 -15.66 -4.68
N GLY A 101 -6.73 -14.98 -5.40
CA GLY A 101 -8.18 -15.17 -5.32
C GLY A 101 -8.67 -16.54 -5.82
N ILE A 102 -7.91 -17.21 -6.68
CA ILE A 102 -8.26 -18.55 -7.19
C ILE A 102 -7.45 -19.63 -6.49
N ALA A 103 -6.12 -19.47 -6.44
CA ALA A 103 -5.21 -20.46 -5.86
C ALA A 103 -5.38 -20.56 -4.33
N GLY A 104 -5.66 -19.45 -3.65
CA GLY A 104 -5.89 -19.42 -2.20
C GLY A 104 -7.09 -20.28 -1.79
N PRO A 105 -8.31 -20.02 -2.30
CA PRO A 105 -9.48 -20.84 -2.02
C PRO A 105 -9.32 -22.29 -2.45
N ALA A 106 -8.69 -22.56 -3.61
CA ALA A 106 -8.43 -23.93 -4.05
C ALA A 106 -7.49 -24.68 -3.09
N ALA A 107 -6.40 -24.03 -2.65
CA ALA A 107 -5.46 -24.62 -1.69
C ALA A 107 -6.12 -24.85 -0.32
N LEU A 108 -6.91 -23.88 0.16
CA LEU A 108 -7.69 -24.03 1.40
C LEU A 108 -8.71 -25.17 1.27
N PHE A 109 -9.41 -25.28 0.14
CA PHE A 109 -10.37 -26.35 -0.11
C PHE A 109 -9.69 -27.73 -0.10
N VAL A 110 -8.55 -27.89 -0.78
CA VAL A 110 -7.78 -29.14 -0.78
C VAL A 110 -7.26 -29.47 0.62
N ARG A 111 -6.76 -28.48 1.36
CA ARG A 111 -6.21 -28.66 2.72
C ARG A 111 -7.28 -29.05 3.74
N TYR A 112 -8.48 -28.51 3.61
CA TYR A 112 -9.61 -28.74 4.52
C TYR A 112 -10.65 -29.72 3.98
N ARG A 113 -10.39 -30.41 2.85
CA ARG A 113 -11.33 -31.34 2.22
C ARG A 113 -11.91 -32.38 3.17
N GLY A 114 -11.10 -32.86 4.13
CA GLY A 114 -11.55 -33.84 5.13
C GLY A 114 -12.53 -33.26 6.16
N LEU A 115 -12.34 -31.99 6.52
CA LEU A 115 -13.23 -31.24 7.39
C LEU A 115 -14.58 -30.97 6.70
N TRP A 116 -14.53 -30.57 5.43
CA TRP A 116 -15.72 -30.40 4.60
C TRP A 116 -16.47 -31.73 4.39
N ALA A 117 -15.77 -32.84 4.14
CA ALA A 117 -16.42 -34.15 4.01
C ALA A 117 -17.12 -34.57 5.31
N GLY A 118 -16.55 -34.28 6.48
CA GLY A 118 -17.18 -34.53 7.78
C GLY A 118 -18.40 -33.65 8.04
N ILE A 119 -18.34 -32.37 7.68
CA ILE A 119 -19.49 -31.45 7.81
C ILE A 119 -20.60 -31.85 6.84
N VAL A 120 -20.28 -32.20 5.60
CA VAL A 120 -21.28 -32.60 4.60
C VAL A 120 -21.93 -33.94 4.96
N SER A 121 -21.17 -34.90 5.49
CA SER A 121 -21.75 -36.18 5.93
C SER A 121 -22.62 -36.01 7.18
N ALA A 122 -22.23 -35.14 8.12
CA ALA A 122 -23.02 -34.86 9.32
C ALA A 122 -24.24 -33.95 9.05
N ALA A 123 -24.12 -32.98 8.14
CA ALA A 123 -25.18 -32.02 7.82
C ALA A 123 -26.14 -32.53 6.74
N GLY A 124 -25.72 -33.45 5.87
CA GLY A 124 -26.54 -34.06 4.83
C GLY A 124 -27.93 -34.52 5.31
N PRO A 125 -28.05 -35.29 6.41
CA PRO A 125 -29.37 -35.74 6.91
C PRO A 125 -30.27 -34.60 7.44
N LEU A 126 -29.73 -33.42 7.76
CA LEU A 126 -30.50 -32.24 8.18
C LEU A 126 -30.84 -31.32 7.01
N VAL A 127 -29.94 -31.15 6.06
CA VAL A 127 -30.13 -30.25 4.90
C VAL A 127 -31.22 -30.77 3.97
N ILE A 128 -31.31 -32.08 3.75
CA ILE A 128 -32.32 -32.69 2.87
C ILE A 128 -33.76 -32.38 3.33
N PRO A 129 -34.17 -32.64 4.59
CA PRO A 129 -35.54 -32.35 5.02
C PRO A 129 -35.82 -30.84 5.09
N ILE A 130 -34.84 -30.01 5.44
CA ILE A 130 -34.99 -28.54 5.43
C ILE A 130 -35.22 -28.05 4.00
N GLY A 131 -34.43 -28.51 3.05
CA GLY A 131 -34.59 -28.18 1.63
C GLY A 131 -35.93 -28.66 1.07
N LEU A 132 -36.35 -29.87 1.43
CA LEU A 132 -37.63 -30.42 1.01
C LEU A 132 -38.81 -29.62 1.58
N THR A 133 -38.78 -29.29 2.87
CA THR A 133 -39.84 -28.49 3.51
C THR A 133 -39.89 -27.07 2.94
N ALA A 134 -38.75 -26.44 2.69
CA ALA A 134 -38.67 -25.14 2.00
C ALA A 134 -39.24 -25.21 0.58
N ALA A 135 -38.90 -26.25 -0.19
CA ALA A 135 -39.44 -26.44 -1.54
C ALA A 135 -40.97 -26.61 -1.51
N VAL A 136 -41.49 -27.50 -0.65
CA VAL A 136 -42.93 -27.76 -0.51
C VAL A 136 -43.69 -26.50 -0.10
N THR A 137 -43.16 -25.74 0.87
CA THR A 137 -43.79 -24.50 1.33
C THR A 137 -43.79 -23.43 0.25
N CYS A 138 -42.68 -23.22 -0.46
CA CYS A 138 -42.62 -22.32 -1.61
C CYS A 138 -43.61 -22.71 -2.71
N THR A 139 -43.70 -24.00 -3.07
CA THR A 139 -44.66 -24.47 -4.07
C THR A 139 -46.10 -24.24 -3.61
N ALA A 140 -46.43 -24.52 -2.35
CA ALA A 140 -47.76 -24.28 -1.81
C ALA A 140 -48.15 -22.79 -1.84
N LEU A 141 -47.21 -21.90 -1.52
CA LEU A 141 -47.43 -20.45 -1.59
C LEU A 141 -47.65 -19.98 -3.03
N LEU A 142 -46.86 -20.46 -3.97
CA LEU A 142 -47.01 -20.13 -5.40
C LEU A 142 -48.36 -20.60 -5.95
N VAL A 143 -48.78 -21.82 -5.61
CA VAL A 143 -50.09 -22.35 -6.01
C VAL A 143 -51.22 -21.53 -5.41
N ALA A 144 -51.12 -21.18 -4.12
CA ALA A 144 -52.12 -20.35 -3.46
C ALA A 144 -52.25 -18.96 -4.09
N ASP A 145 -51.13 -18.34 -4.45
CA ASP A 145 -51.12 -17.04 -5.11
C ASP A 145 -51.74 -17.09 -6.51
N MET A 146 -51.40 -18.13 -7.29
CA MET A 146 -52.05 -18.37 -8.58
C MET A 146 -53.56 -18.56 -8.45
N LEU A 147 -54.03 -19.33 -7.47
CA LEU A 147 -55.48 -19.52 -7.24
C LEU A 147 -56.17 -18.20 -6.87
N ARG A 148 -55.53 -17.36 -6.06
CA ARG A 148 -56.05 -16.02 -5.74
C ARG A 148 -56.15 -15.15 -6.98
N GLN A 149 -55.16 -15.20 -7.86
CA GLN A 149 -55.15 -14.45 -9.10
C GLN A 149 -56.25 -14.92 -10.07
N TYR A 150 -56.47 -16.23 -10.18
CA TYR A 150 -57.58 -16.78 -10.97
C TYR A 150 -58.95 -16.34 -10.45
N ARG A 151 -59.16 -16.37 -9.13
CA ARG A 151 -60.42 -15.89 -8.52
C ARG A 151 -60.69 -14.42 -8.85
N LYS A 152 -59.68 -13.55 -8.71
CA LYS A 152 -59.81 -12.13 -9.07
C LYS A 152 -60.15 -11.94 -10.55
N LYS A 153 -59.55 -12.73 -11.45
CA LYS A 153 -59.87 -12.65 -12.88
C LYS A 153 -61.31 -13.06 -13.18
N MET A 154 -61.84 -14.08 -12.51
CA MET A 154 -63.24 -14.49 -12.67
C MET A 154 -64.22 -13.42 -12.19
N GLU A 155 -63.95 -12.80 -11.04
CA GLU A 155 -64.76 -11.70 -10.50
C GLU A 155 -64.77 -10.48 -11.42
N LEU A 156 -63.63 -10.15 -12.03
CA LEU A 156 -63.55 -9.08 -13.02
C LEU A 156 -64.33 -9.40 -14.30
N LEU A 157 -64.28 -10.66 -14.77
CA LEU A 157 -65.02 -11.09 -15.96
C LEU A 157 -66.53 -11.07 -15.71
N GLU A 158 -66.98 -11.54 -14.55
CA GLU A 158 -68.38 -11.49 -14.11
C GLU A 158 -68.89 -10.04 -14.06
N ASN A 159 -68.13 -9.13 -13.44
CA ASN A 159 -68.48 -7.71 -13.38
C ASN A 159 -68.39 -7.00 -14.74
N SER A 160 -67.53 -7.44 -15.66
CA SER A 160 -67.40 -6.85 -17.00
C SER A 160 -68.42 -7.40 -18.02
N GLY A 161 -69.04 -8.56 -17.74
CA GLY A 161 -69.97 -9.27 -18.62
C GLY A 161 -71.44 -8.84 -18.49
N MET A 162 -71.79 -7.99 -17.53
CA MET A 162 -73.12 -7.38 -17.43
C MET A 162 -73.09 -5.93 -17.94
N PRO A 163 -73.47 -5.65 -19.20
CA PRO A 163 -74.03 -4.35 -19.50
C PRO A 163 -75.32 -4.23 -18.68
N ALA A 164 -75.35 -3.28 -17.74
CA ALA A 164 -76.58 -2.85 -17.12
C ALA A 164 -77.53 -2.43 -18.25
N THR A 165 -78.51 -3.29 -18.54
CA THR A 165 -79.65 -2.94 -19.37
C THR A 165 -80.46 -1.92 -18.56
N SER A 166 -80.13 -0.65 -18.76
CA SER A 166 -80.99 0.49 -18.43
C SER A 166 -82.07 0.65 -19.50
#